data_AF-A0A2H0CSZ0-F1
#
_entry.id   AF-A0A2H0CSZ0-F1
#
_cell.length_a   1.000
_cell.length_b   1.000
_cell.length_c   1.000
_cell.angle_alpha   90.00
_cell.angle_beta   90.00
_cell.angle_gamma   90.00
#
_symmetry.space_group_name_H-M   'P 1'
#
loop_
_entity.id
_entity.type
_entity.pdbx_description
1 polymer ?
#
loop_
_entity_poly.entity_id
_entity_poly.type
_entity_poly.pdbx_seq_one_letter_code
_entity_poly.pdbx_strand_id
1 'polypeptide(L)' 'MRTPITPNQVTALSLLFGMASGIACLFGTYSSILIGAFLLFTCYVLDNCDGEIARLKNLRSLFGMRFDTFVDWVVHAFF' A
#
# COMPACT_ATOMS: atom_id res chain seq x y z
N MET A 1 4.60 18.19 12.03
CA MET A 1 4.94 18.39 10.60
C MET A 1 3.65 18.52 9.79
N ARG A 2 3.42 19.66 9.13
CA ARG A 2 2.19 19.97 8.37
C ARG A 2 2.33 19.52 6.91
N THR A 3 2.31 18.21 6.67
CA THR A 3 2.02 17.71 5.32
C THR A 3 0.49 17.59 5.18
N PRO A 4 -0.13 18.11 4.11
CA PRO A 4 -1.55 17.92 3.81
C PRO A 4 -1.86 16.49 3.32
N ILE A 5 -0.89 15.58 3.40
CA ILE A 5 -1.04 14.18 3.05
C ILE A 5 -1.81 13.48 4.17
N THR A 6 -2.99 12.99 3.83
CA THR A 6 -3.83 12.17 4.72
C THR A 6 -3.37 10.72 4.67
N PRO A 7 -3.46 9.96 5.78
CA PRO A 7 -3.10 8.54 5.80
C PRO A 7 -3.77 7.77 4.66
N ASN A 8 -5.06 8.01 4.44
CA ASN A 8 -5.83 7.38 3.36
C ASN A 8 -5.26 7.59 1.95
N GLN A 9 -4.55 8.71 1.67
CA GLN A 9 -3.91 8.91 0.37
C GLN A 9 -2.71 7.99 0.20
N VAL A 10 -1.98 7.71 1.28
CA VAL A 10 -0.84 6.80 1.26
C VAL A 10 -1.32 5.35 1.14
N THR A 11 -2.37 4.97 1.87
CA THR A 11 -3.02 3.65 1.76
C THR A 11 -3.63 3.42 0.36
N ALA A 12 -4.21 4.46 -0.27
CA ALA A 12 -4.70 4.35 -1.65
C ALA A 12 -3.55 4.19 -2.67
N LEU A 13 -2.40 4.81 -2.38
CA LEU A 13 -1.20 4.67 -3.20
C LEU A 13 -0.60 3.26 -3.07
N SER A 14 -0.51 2.72 -1.85
CA SER A 14 -0.04 1.35 -1.60
C SER A 14 -0.93 0.33 -2.35
N LEU A 15 -2.25 0.46 -2.26
CA LEU A 15 -3.19 -0.38 -3.03
C LEU A 15 -2.88 -0.38 -4.54
N LEU A 16 -2.68 0.81 -5.14
CA LEU A 16 -2.35 0.92 -6.57
C LEU A 16 -1.05 0.21 -6.91
N PHE A 17 -0.02 0.34 -6.07
CA PHE A 17 1.25 -0.34 -6.25
C PHE A 17 1.14 -1.86 -6.08
N GLY A 18 0.38 -2.34 -5.10
CA GLY A 18 0.11 -3.76 -4.91
C GLY A 18 -0.65 -4.39 -6.09
N MET A 19 -1.66 -3.71 -6.60
CA MET A 19 -2.43 -4.17 -7.76
C MET A 19 -1.59 -4.15 -9.06
N ALA A 20 -0.77 -3.11 -9.26
CA ALA A 20 0.17 -3.06 -10.38
C ALA A 20 1.23 -4.17 -10.30
N SER A 21 1.67 -4.51 -9.08
CA SER A 21 2.59 -5.63 -8.84
C SER A 21 1.96 -6.98 -9.19
N GLY A 22 0.73 -7.24 -8.75
CA GLY A 22 0.00 -8.47 -9.09
C GLY A 22 -0.18 -8.63 -10.60
N ILE A 23 -0.55 -7.55 -11.30
CA ILE A 23 -0.65 -7.53 -12.77
C ILE A 23 0.70 -7.80 -13.44
N ALA A 24 1.80 -7.23 -12.92
CA ALA A 24 3.14 -7.47 -13.46
C ALA A 24 3.59 -8.95 -13.27
N CYS A 25 3.18 -9.58 -12.17
CA CYS A 25 3.42 -11.00 -11.93
C CYS A 25 2.65 -11.91 -12.92
N LEU A 26 1.46 -11.52 -13.38
CA LEU A 26 0.68 -12.31 -14.35
C LEU A 26 1.37 -12.46 -15.72
N PHE A 27 2.27 -11.55 -16.09
CA PHE A 27 3.05 -11.67 -17.33
C PHE A 27 4.10 -12.79 -17.30
N GLY A 28 4.42 -13.34 -16.12
CA GLY A 28 5.25 -14.55 -15.97
C GLY A 28 6.68 -14.47 -16.51
N THR A 29 7.19 -13.28 -16.82
CA THR A 29 8.54 -13.06 -17.37
C THR A 29 9.50 -12.68 -16.25
N TYR A 30 10.78 -13.07 -16.33
CA TYR A 30 11.76 -12.76 -15.27
C TYR A 30 11.82 -11.26 -14.93
N SER A 31 11.84 -10.40 -15.96
CA SER A 31 11.82 -8.94 -15.78
C SER A 31 10.52 -8.43 -15.16
N SER A 32 9.37 -9.03 -15.47
CA SER A 32 8.07 -8.59 -14.95
C SER A 32 7.89 -8.99 -13.48
N ILE A 33 8.40 -10.16 -13.08
CA ILE A 33 8.48 -10.61 -11.68
C ILE A 33 9.41 -9.70 -10.88
N LEU A 34 10.55 -9.30 -11.43
CA LEU A 34 11.50 -8.40 -10.76
C LEU A 34 10.85 -7.01 -10.49
N ILE A 35 10.13 -6.48 -11.47
CA ILE A 35 9.39 -5.22 -11.36
C ILE A 35 8.25 -5.37 -10.35
N GLY A 36 7.50 -6.47 -10.40
CA GLY A 36 6.46 -6.78 -9.41
C GLY A 36 7.01 -6.83 -7.99
N ALA A 37 8.11 -7.53 -7.75
CA ALA A 37 8.75 -7.60 -6.43
C ALA A 37 9.17 -6.21 -5.91
N PHE A 38 9.70 -5.35 -6.78
CA PHE A 38 10.08 -3.98 -6.40
C PHE A 38 8.87 -3.09 -6.07
N LEU A 39 7.79 -3.21 -6.86
CA LEU A 39 6.52 -2.55 -6.61
C LEU A 39 5.89 -2.99 -5.27
N LEU A 40 5.97 -4.30 -4.97
CA LEU A 40 5.43 -4.88 -3.74
C LEU A 40 6.22 -4.42 -2.51
N PHE A 41 7.56 -4.37 -2.63
CA PHE A 41 8.40 -3.81 -1.59
C PHE A 41 8.05 -2.34 -1.31
N THR A 42 7.86 -1.54 -2.36
CA THR A 42 7.46 -0.13 -2.23
C THR A 42 6.08 0.00 -1.58
N CYS A 43 5.13 -0.86 -1.95
CA CYS A 43 3.80 -0.95 -1.32
C CYS A 43 3.94 -1.19 0.19
N TYR A 44 4.74 -2.18 0.60
CA TYR A 44 4.94 -2.55 2.00
C TYR A 44 5.58 -1.41 2.83
N VAL A 45 6.52 -0.68 2.23
CA VAL A 45 7.13 0.49 2.88
C VAL A 45 6.10 1.61 3.09
N LEU A 46 5.27 1.89 2.08
CA LEU A 46 4.23 2.93 2.16
C LEU A 46 3.16 2.60 3.22
N ASP A 47 2.81 1.32 3.33
CA ASP A 47 1.85 0.77 4.31
C ASP A 47 2.38 0.77 5.76
N ASN A 48 3.70 0.72 5.94
CA ASN A 48 4.27 0.98 7.26
C ASN A 48 4.32 2.48 7.58
N CYS A 49 4.51 3.32 6.55
CA CYS A 49 4.60 4.77 6.72
C CYS A 49 3.26 5.41 7.11
N ASP A 50 2.13 4.99 6.54
CA ASP A 50 0.83 5.58 6.85
C ASP A 50 0.36 5.24 8.27
N GLY A 51 0.66 4.04 8.76
CA GLY A 51 0.49 3.63 10.16
C GLY A 51 1.30 4.50 11.13
N GLU A 52 2.58 4.76 10.84
CA GLU A 52 3.41 5.66 11.64
C GLU A 52 2.92 7.11 11.59
N ILE A 53 2.53 7.60 10.41
CA ILE A 53 1.98 8.97 10.23
C ILE A 53 0.67 9.13 11.01
N ALA A 54 -0.22 8.14 10.99
CA ALA A 54 -1.47 8.16 11.75
C ALA A 54 -1.20 8.19 13.27
N ARG A 55 -0.17 7.47 13.72
CA ARG A 55 0.26 7.42 15.12
C ARG A 55 0.88 8.75 15.58
N LEU A 56 1.74 9.34 14.75
CA LEU A 56 2.44 10.61 15.01
C LEU A 56 1.53 11.83 14.95
N LYS A 57 0.55 11.85 14.03
CA LYS A 57 -0.42 12.96 13.91
C LYS A 57 -1.65 12.80 14.81
N ASN A 58 -1.76 11.68 15.54
CA ASN A 58 -2.95 11.31 16.32
C ASN A 58 -4.25 11.37 15.49
N LEU A 59 -4.14 11.14 14.17
CA LEU A 59 -5.23 11.15 13.20
C LEU A 59 -5.85 9.76 13.03
N ARG A 60 -5.74 8.91 14.06
CA ARG A 60 -6.32 7.56 14.04
C ARG A 60 -7.83 7.69 13.92
N SER A 61 -8.35 7.36 12.76
CA SER A 61 -9.79 7.33 12.48
C SER A 61 -10.23 5.89 12.31
N LEU A 62 -11.43 5.57 12.81
CA LEU A 62 -12.07 4.26 12.62
C LEU A 62 -12.23 3.92 11.12
N PHE A 63 -12.43 4.95 10.29
CA PHE A 63 -12.48 4.79 8.84
C PHE A 63 -11.11 4.43 8.25
N GLY A 64 -10.05 5.12 8.68
CA GLY A 64 -8.69 4.84 8.21
C GLY A 64 -8.26 3.42 8.54
N MET A 65 -8.54 2.96 9.76
CA MET A 65 -8.23 1.58 10.18
C MET A 65 -8.99 0.53 9.34
N ARG A 66 -10.27 0.78 9.03
CA ARG A 66 -11.05 -0.12 8.16
C ARG A 66 -10.57 -0.11 6.71
N PHE A 67 -10.11 1.05 6.23
CA PHE A 67 -9.57 1.20 4.88
C PHE A 67 -8.24 0.46 4.74
N ASP A 68 -7.36 0.61 5.72
CA ASP A 68 -6.09 -0.11 5.86
C ASP A 68 -6.30 -1.63 5.79
N THR A 69 -7.18 -2.17 6.64
CA THR A 69 -7.52 -3.60 6.63
C THR A 69 -8.13 -4.08 5.31
N PHE A 70 -8.91 -3.22 4.63
CA PHE A 70 -9.49 -3.56 3.33
C PHE A 70 -8.42 -3.61 2.23
N VAL A 71 -7.49 -2.65 2.22
CA VAL A 71 -6.37 -2.60 1.29
C VAL A 71 -5.47 -3.83 1.47
N ASP A 72 -5.13 -4.16 2.72
CA ASP A 72 -4.43 -5.40 3.07
C ASP A 72 -5.12 -6.63 2.48
N TRP A 73 -6.43 -6.76 2.70
CA TRP A 73 -7.22 -7.89 2.17
C TRP A 73 -7.16 -7.98 0.63
N VAL A 74 -7.23 -6.83 -0.05
CA VAL A 74 -7.16 -6.80 -1.52
C VAL A 74 -5.77 -7.22 -1.99
N VAL A 75 -4.71 -6.64 -1.43
CA VAL A 75 -3.33 -7.00 -1.78
C VAL A 75 -3.08 -8.49 -1.53
N HIS A 76 -3.56 -9.02 -0.41
CA HIS A 76 -3.42 -10.44 -0.06
C HIS A 76 -4.24 -11.37 -0.95
N ALA A 77 -5.32 -10.91 -1.57
CA ALA A 77 -6.10 -11.70 -2.53
C ALA A 77 -5.46 -11.76 -3.93
N PHE A 78 -4.56 -10.81 -4.25
CA PHE A 78 -3.86 -10.73 -5.53
C PHE A 78 -2.56 -11.55 -5.58
N PHE A 79 -2.04 -12.00 -4.43
CA PHE A 79 -0.80 -12.78 -4.29
C PHE A 79 -1.06 -14.14 -3.63
#